data_AF-A0A9E2R6S3-F1
#
_entry.id   AF-A0A9E2R6S3-F1
#
_cell.length_a   1.000
_cell.length_b   1.000
_cell.length_c   1.000
_cell.angle_alpha   90.00
_cell.angle_beta   90.00
_cell.angle_gamma   90.00
#
_symmetry.space_group_name_H-M   'P 1'
#
loop_
_entity.id
_entity.type
_entity.pdbx_description
1 polymer ?
#
loop_
_entity_poly.entity_id
_entity_poly.type
_entity_poly.pdbx_seq_one_letter_code
_entity_poly.pdbx_strand_id
1 'polypeptide(L)'
;MKTALVIDDDRSFRTLLGQCLQQDGWLVLEAEDGETGLTLALQHRPQVVLCDLLMPRCNGFEVCRKIRRERAALPDTQVIVTTGSSYATDRLHAFEAGADEYLVKPIDPNALLALLRRVTGTDPTPSTPTPPPAVELASAGARVRFWGVRGSIPTPGSGTVFYGGNTACVEVRADGQIVVLDAGTGIRPLGQALLAEFDHQPISVSILITHTHWDHIQGFPFFAPAYNAQNHVRILGYEGARSSLHSILTGQMENPYFPIGLRQMPGNIAIEELRDLSFHVGPIPVQAAFMNHPGVCLGYRLNTSQGTVVYMPDHETFQRLRAQSPSDSAPVA
;
A
#
# COMPACT_ATOMS: atom_id res chain seq x y z
N MET A 1 27.22 27.27 -1.61
CA MET A 1 25.85 27.82 -1.78
C MET A 1 24.99 26.68 -2.31
N LYS A 2 23.74 26.52 -1.86
CA LYS A 2 22.89 25.43 -2.34
C LYS A 2 22.45 25.72 -3.76
N THR A 3 22.55 24.74 -4.68
CA THR A 3 22.22 24.96 -6.10
C THR A 3 21.08 24.05 -6.51
N ALA A 4 20.02 24.65 -7.06
CA ALA A 4 18.89 23.96 -7.68
C ALA A 4 18.88 24.24 -9.19
N LEU A 5 18.52 23.24 -9.98
CA LEU A 5 18.27 23.37 -11.42
C LEU A 5 16.79 23.12 -11.68
N VAL A 6 16.12 24.07 -12.33
CA VAL A 6 14.71 23.94 -12.76
C VAL A 6 14.68 23.73 -14.27
N ILE A 7 14.12 22.60 -14.70
CA ILE A 7 13.98 22.21 -16.10
C ILE A 7 12.48 22.10 -16.39
N ASP A 8 11.96 22.97 -17.22
CA ASP A 8 10.53 23.02 -17.58
C ASP A 8 10.43 23.83 -18.87
N ASP A 9 9.48 23.58 -19.77
CA ASP A 9 9.32 24.37 -21.00
C ASP A 9 8.46 25.63 -20.78
N ASP A 10 7.64 25.67 -19.72
CA ASP A 10 6.86 26.85 -19.33
C ASP A 10 7.72 27.89 -18.58
N ARG A 11 8.01 29.00 -19.28
CA ARG A 11 8.79 30.13 -18.74
C ARG A 11 8.17 30.72 -17.46
N SER A 12 6.86 30.83 -17.39
CA SER A 12 6.17 31.42 -16.24
C SER A 12 6.34 30.54 -15.01
N PHE A 13 6.21 29.22 -15.20
CA PHE A 13 6.40 28.24 -14.14
C PHE A 13 7.86 28.17 -13.65
N ARG A 14 8.84 28.17 -14.58
CA ARG A 14 10.27 28.28 -14.22
C ARG A 14 10.57 29.51 -13.39
N THR A 15 10.07 30.67 -13.83
CA THR A 15 10.30 31.95 -13.14
C THR A 15 9.71 31.92 -11.73
N LEU A 16 8.50 31.38 -11.55
CA LEU A 16 7.84 31.29 -10.26
C LEU A 16 8.58 30.36 -9.29
N LEU A 17 8.96 29.16 -9.73
CA LEU A 17 9.77 28.25 -8.92
C LEU A 17 11.14 28.84 -8.60
N GLY A 18 11.78 29.48 -9.56
CA GLY A 18 13.08 30.13 -9.36
C GLY A 18 13.03 31.22 -8.30
N GLN A 19 12.00 32.07 -8.33
CA GLN A 19 11.79 33.09 -7.29
C GLN A 19 11.57 32.48 -5.91
N CYS A 20 10.73 31.43 -5.82
CA CYS A 20 10.48 30.72 -4.56
C CYS A 20 11.76 30.14 -3.94
N LEU A 21 12.61 29.52 -4.77
CA LEU A 21 13.86 28.91 -4.33
C LEU A 21 14.93 29.96 -3.98
N GLN A 22 15.02 31.05 -4.75
CA GLN A 22 15.92 32.15 -4.44
C GLN A 22 15.61 32.81 -3.09
N GLN A 23 14.32 32.94 -2.75
CA GLN A 23 13.88 33.43 -1.44
C GLN A 23 14.31 32.53 -0.28
N ASP A 24 14.40 31.21 -0.49
CA ASP A 24 14.94 30.23 0.47
C ASP A 24 16.48 30.11 0.40
N GLY A 25 17.15 30.99 -0.37
CA GLY A 25 18.61 31.11 -0.41
C GLY A 25 19.32 30.19 -1.39
N TRP A 26 18.59 29.60 -2.35
CA TRP A 26 19.18 28.76 -3.40
C TRP A 26 19.74 29.60 -4.55
N LEU A 27 20.89 29.17 -5.07
CA LEU A 27 21.33 29.53 -6.41
C LEU A 27 20.49 28.71 -7.40
N VAL A 28 19.71 29.38 -8.24
CA VAL A 28 18.83 28.71 -9.21
C VAL A 28 19.43 28.81 -10.60
N LEU A 29 19.55 27.65 -11.25
CA LEU A 29 19.80 27.51 -12.68
C LEU A 29 18.47 27.15 -13.36
N GLU A 30 18.27 27.62 -14.59
CA GLU A 30 17.06 27.35 -15.36
C GLU A 30 17.42 26.75 -16.72
N ALA A 31 16.63 25.78 -17.17
CA ALA A 31 16.70 25.21 -18.51
C ALA A 31 15.30 25.08 -19.10
N GLU A 32 15.16 25.41 -20.39
CA GLU A 32 13.88 25.32 -21.11
C GLU A 32 13.60 23.95 -21.73
N ASP A 33 14.60 23.05 -21.73
CA ASP A 33 14.48 21.69 -22.22
C ASP A 33 15.43 20.72 -21.51
N GLY A 34 15.15 19.43 -21.65
CA GLY A 34 15.93 18.36 -21.01
C GLY A 34 17.39 18.28 -21.46
N GLU A 35 17.72 18.65 -22.70
CA GLU A 35 19.10 18.59 -23.22
C GLU A 35 19.99 19.67 -22.59
N THR A 36 19.48 20.90 -22.55
CA THR A 36 20.11 22.02 -21.85
C THR A 36 20.20 21.74 -20.36
N GLY A 37 19.14 21.19 -19.77
CA GLY A 37 19.10 20.80 -18.37
C GLY A 37 20.18 19.76 -18.01
N LEU A 38 20.36 18.72 -18.82
CA LEU A 38 21.40 17.72 -18.61
C LEU A 38 22.82 18.29 -18.73
N THR A 39 23.04 19.19 -19.68
CA THR A 39 24.31 19.89 -19.85
C THR A 39 24.64 20.71 -18.60
N LEU A 40 23.69 21.50 -18.10
CA LEU A 40 23.86 22.29 -16.88
C LEU A 40 24.02 21.41 -15.64
N ALA A 41 23.31 20.29 -15.56
CA ALA A 41 23.43 19.37 -14.45
C ALA A 41 24.87 18.83 -14.33
N LEU A 42 25.47 18.40 -15.44
CA LEU A 42 26.85 17.89 -15.45
C LEU A 42 27.90 18.98 -15.18
N GLN A 43 27.68 20.20 -15.67
CA GLN A 43 28.61 21.32 -15.49
C GLN A 43 28.60 21.87 -14.06
N HIS A 44 27.40 22.01 -13.47
CA HIS A 44 27.23 22.72 -12.20
C HIS A 44 26.93 21.82 -11.00
N ARG A 45 26.65 20.53 -11.24
CA ARG A 45 26.38 19.52 -10.21
C ARG A 45 25.39 20.00 -9.14
N PRO A 46 24.16 20.36 -9.52
CA PRO A 46 23.17 20.85 -8.58
C PRO A 46 22.82 19.78 -7.55
N GLN A 47 22.44 20.22 -6.35
CA GLN A 47 21.98 19.32 -5.29
C GLN A 47 20.57 18.80 -5.58
N VAL A 48 19.75 19.62 -6.24
CA VAL A 48 18.39 19.25 -6.64
C VAL A 48 18.15 19.65 -8.09
N VAL A 49 17.51 18.74 -8.83
CA VAL A 49 16.94 18.98 -10.15
C VAL A 49 15.43 18.85 -10.05
N LEU A 50 14.70 19.93 -10.33
CA LEU A 50 13.26 19.94 -10.53
C LEU A 50 13.00 19.84 -12.03
N CYS A 51 12.40 18.75 -12.49
CA CYS A 51 12.27 18.46 -13.92
C CYS A 51 10.82 18.22 -14.30
N ASP A 52 10.26 19.01 -15.22
CA ASP A 52 8.96 18.73 -15.80
C ASP A 52 8.95 17.38 -16.54
N LEU A 53 7.83 16.70 -16.46
CA LEU A 53 7.69 15.40 -17.09
C LEU A 53 7.48 15.51 -18.60
N LEU A 54 6.73 16.50 -19.07
CA LEU A 54 6.23 16.59 -20.43
C LEU A 54 6.84 17.79 -21.16
N MET A 55 8.09 17.64 -21.57
CA MET A 55 8.78 18.63 -22.39
C MET A 55 9.00 18.14 -23.83
N PRO A 56 9.03 19.03 -24.84
CA PRO A 56 9.36 18.68 -26.21
C PRO A 56 10.76 18.06 -26.35
N ARG A 57 10.90 17.07 -27.25
CA ARG A 57 12.15 16.39 -27.65
C ARG A 57 12.82 15.51 -26.58
N CYS A 58 12.79 15.89 -25.30
CA CYS A 58 13.36 15.10 -24.20
C CYS A 58 12.45 15.21 -22.97
N ASN A 59 11.77 14.10 -22.61
CA ASN A 59 10.85 14.08 -21.48
C ASN A 59 11.59 13.86 -20.14
N GLY A 60 10.92 14.17 -19.02
CA GLY A 60 11.54 14.11 -17.69
C GLY A 60 12.09 12.72 -17.32
N PHE A 61 11.53 11.64 -17.87
CA PHE A 61 12.05 10.28 -17.65
C PHE A 61 13.45 10.07 -18.24
N GLU A 62 13.71 10.63 -19.43
CA GLU A 62 15.04 10.53 -20.05
C GLU A 62 16.09 11.32 -19.28
N VAL A 63 15.71 12.48 -18.75
CA VAL A 63 16.56 13.28 -17.87
C VAL A 63 16.92 12.48 -16.61
N CYS A 64 15.93 11.90 -15.93
CA CYS A 64 16.15 11.04 -14.75
C CYS A 64 17.11 9.88 -15.07
N ARG A 65 16.85 9.13 -16.14
CA ARG A 65 17.68 7.97 -16.53
C ARG A 65 19.11 8.38 -16.84
N LYS A 66 19.32 9.50 -17.53
CA LYS A 66 20.65 10.00 -17.86
C LYS A 66 21.39 10.48 -16.61
N ILE A 67 20.75 11.23 -15.70
CA ILE A 67 21.35 11.62 -14.42
C ILE A 67 21.76 10.37 -13.61
N ARG A 68 20.94 9.32 -13.59
CA ARG A 68 21.30 8.06 -12.91
C ARG A 68 22.39 7.25 -13.58
N ARG A 69 22.50 7.30 -14.90
CA ARG A 69 23.66 6.71 -15.60
C ARG A 69 24.96 7.47 -15.27
N GLU A 70 24.86 8.78 -15.08
CA GLU A 70 25.96 9.67 -14.71
C GLU A 70 26.19 9.79 -13.20
N ARG A 71 25.73 8.81 -12.39
CA ARG A 71 25.82 8.83 -10.92
C ARG A 71 27.25 9.01 -10.40
N ALA A 72 28.27 8.62 -11.17
CA ALA A 72 29.66 8.88 -10.81
C ALA A 72 30.00 10.39 -10.81
N ALA A 73 29.41 11.17 -11.72
CA ALA A 73 29.58 12.62 -11.81
C ALA A 73 28.56 13.38 -10.95
N LEU A 74 27.40 12.78 -10.67
CA LEU A 74 26.26 13.34 -9.93
C LEU A 74 25.79 12.41 -8.79
N PRO A 75 26.66 12.06 -7.83
CA PRO A 75 26.33 11.05 -6.81
C PRO A 75 25.23 11.49 -5.85
N ASP A 76 25.17 12.79 -5.55
CA ASP A 76 24.29 13.38 -4.52
C ASP A 76 23.13 14.20 -5.10
N THR A 77 23.01 14.27 -6.43
CA THR A 77 21.96 15.05 -7.09
C THR A 77 20.61 14.36 -6.93
N GLN A 78 19.71 15.03 -6.21
CA GLN A 78 18.32 14.62 -6.06
C GLN A 78 17.51 15.05 -7.28
N VAL A 79 16.68 14.18 -7.83
CA VAL A 79 15.83 14.47 -8.99
C VAL A 79 14.36 14.39 -8.58
N ILE A 80 13.67 15.52 -8.67
CA ILE A 80 12.26 15.66 -8.35
C ILE A 80 11.51 15.91 -9.65
N VAL A 81 10.65 14.99 -10.05
CA VAL A 81 9.83 15.17 -11.26
C VAL A 81 8.61 16.02 -10.92
N THR A 82 8.30 17.00 -11.78
CA THR A 82 7.09 17.81 -11.70
C THR A 82 6.18 17.49 -12.88
N THR A 83 4.86 17.56 -12.73
CA THR A 83 3.94 17.33 -13.86
C THR A 83 2.60 18.05 -13.69
N GLY A 84 1.97 18.41 -14.81
CA GLY A 84 0.62 18.95 -14.85
C GLY A 84 -0.50 17.90 -14.67
N SER A 85 -0.17 16.61 -14.75
CA SER A 85 -1.17 15.54 -14.63
C SER A 85 -1.02 14.74 -13.35
N SER A 86 -2.14 14.45 -12.69
CA SER A 86 -2.20 13.60 -11.50
C SER A 86 -2.33 12.10 -11.83
N TYR A 87 -1.98 11.67 -13.05
CA TYR A 87 -2.04 10.26 -13.42
C TYR A 87 -0.98 9.45 -12.66
N ALA A 88 -1.42 8.45 -11.90
CA ALA A 88 -0.55 7.61 -11.07
C ALA A 88 0.54 6.85 -11.86
N THR A 89 0.33 6.61 -13.17
CA THR A 89 1.30 6.01 -14.10
C THR A 89 2.58 6.83 -14.22
N ASP A 90 2.45 8.15 -14.24
CA ASP A 90 3.56 9.08 -14.46
C ASP A 90 4.51 9.10 -13.27
N ARG A 91 3.95 8.96 -12.07
CA ARG A 91 4.72 8.86 -10.82
C ARG A 91 5.51 7.55 -10.74
N LEU A 92 4.93 6.42 -11.13
CA LEU A 92 5.63 5.13 -11.14
C LEU A 92 6.80 5.14 -12.14
N HIS A 93 6.54 5.54 -13.39
CA HIS A 93 7.58 5.65 -14.41
C HIS A 93 8.67 6.66 -14.02
N ALA A 94 8.34 7.70 -13.24
CA ALA A 94 9.32 8.67 -12.77
C ALA A 94 10.31 8.02 -11.81
N PHE A 95 9.82 7.24 -10.85
CA PHE A 95 10.67 6.50 -9.92
C PHE A 95 11.48 5.39 -10.61
N GLU A 96 10.89 4.65 -11.54
CA GLU A 96 11.61 3.64 -12.34
C GLU A 96 12.70 4.26 -13.22
N ALA A 97 12.43 5.45 -13.76
CA ALA A 97 13.42 6.25 -14.48
C ALA A 97 14.51 6.81 -13.54
N GLY A 98 14.30 6.72 -12.23
CA GLY A 98 15.27 7.07 -11.20
C GLY A 98 15.02 8.40 -10.51
N ALA A 99 13.84 9.00 -10.58
CA ALA A 99 13.50 10.14 -9.72
C ALA A 99 13.56 9.74 -8.23
N ASP A 100 13.93 10.67 -7.35
CA ASP A 100 13.87 10.46 -5.90
C ASP A 100 12.51 10.86 -5.34
N GLU A 101 11.86 11.86 -5.94
CA GLU A 101 10.57 12.39 -5.52
C GLU A 101 9.76 12.90 -6.72
N TYR A 102 8.50 13.24 -6.45
CA TYR A 102 7.55 13.66 -7.48
C TYR A 102 6.54 14.69 -6.93
N LEU A 103 6.22 15.70 -7.73
CA LEU A 103 5.28 16.78 -7.41
C LEU A 103 4.26 16.99 -8.54
N VAL A 104 3.00 17.21 -8.16
CA VAL A 104 1.92 17.55 -9.10
C VAL A 104 1.72 19.06 -9.10
N LYS A 105 1.59 19.66 -10.28
CA LYS A 105 1.26 21.07 -10.48
C LYS A 105 -0.26 21.27 -10.26
N PRO A 106 -0.69 22.39 -9.64
CA PRO A 106 0.13 23.49 -9.13
C PRO A 106 0.87 23.09 -7.84
N ILE A 107 2.16 23.46 -7.78
CA ILE A 107 3.02 23.14 -6.63
C ILE A 107 2.80 24.17 -5.53
N ASP A 108 2.43 23.72 -4.34
CA ASP A 108 2.42 24.56 -3.14
C ASP A 108 3.88 24.88 -2.72
N PRO A 109 4.27 26.17 -2.64
CA PRO A 109 5.60 26.58 -2.18
C PRO A 109 6.02 25.97 -0.85
N ASN A 110 5.12 25.86 0.13
CA ASN A 110 5.47 25.31 1.44
C ASN A 110 5.77 23.80 1.34
N ALA A 111 4.98 23.07 0.55
CA ALA A 111 5.19 21.66 0.30
C ALA A 111 6.51 21.40 -0.43
N LEU A 112 6.86 22.26 -1.41
CA LEU A 112 8.15 22.21 -2.10
C LEU A 112 9.32 22.42 -1.14
N LEU A 113 9.29 23.45 -0.31
CA LEU A 113 10.37 23.74 0.64
C LEU A 113 10.52 22.62 1.69
N ALA A 114 9.42 22.07 2.19
CA ALA A 114 9.43 20.93 3.10
C ALA A 114 10.05 19.68 2.44
N LEU A 115 9.69 19.40 1.18
CA LEU A 115 10.27 18.31 0.40
C LEU A 115 11.78 18.49 0.23
N LEU A 116 12.23 19.68 -0.16
CA LEU A 116 13.64 20.00 -0.36
C LEU A 116 14.45 19.80 0.93
N ARG A 117 13.92 20.21 2.08
CA ARG A 117 14.56 20.00 3.39
C ARG A 117 14.69 18.51 3.72
N ARG A 118 13.69 17.70 3.36
CA ARG A 118 13.70 16.24 3.54
C ARG A 118 14.75 15.57 2.64
N VAL A 119 14.72 15.82 1.33
CA VAL A 119 15.61 15.12 0.37
C VAL A 119 17.07 15.58 0.44
N THR A 120 17.32 16.79 0.94
CA THR A 120 18.70 17.29 1.13
C THR A 120 19.26 17.00 2.53
N GLY A 121 18.55 16.20 3.34
CA GLY A 121 19.07 15.64 4.59
C GLY A 121 19.14 16.61 5.77
N THR A 122 18.17 17.53 5.89
CA THR A 122 18.10 18.46 7.05
C THR A 122 17.15 18.05 8.18
N ASP A 123 16.51 16.87 8.11
CA ASP A 123 15.82 16.25 9.25
C ASP A 123 15.88 14.71 9.17
N PRO A 124 15.88 13.99 10.32
CA PRO A 124 16.05 12.54 10.39
C PRO A 124 14.81 11.76 9.90
N THR A 125 15.07 10.55 9.39
CA THR A 125 14.15 9.57 8.82
C THR A 125 12.94 9.24 9.73
N PRO A 126 11.71 9.03 9.21
CA PRO A 126 10.55 8.76 10.06
C PRO A 126 10.60 7.35 10.65
N SER A 127 10.46 7.25 11.97
CA SER A 127 10.21 6.02 12.73
C SER A 127 8.77 5.53 12.55
N THR A 128 8.59 4.21 12.71
CA THR A 128 7.31 3.48 12.79
C THR A 128 6.28 4.23 13.66
N PRO A 129 5.01 4.38 13.24
CA PRO A 129 4.03 5.09 14.06
C PRO A 129 3.76 4.32 15.35
N THR A 130 3.76 5.04 16.46
CA THR A 130 3.23 4.53 17.73
C THR A 130 1.70 4.66 17.68
N PRO A 131 0.92 3.61 17.99
CA PRO A 131 -0.53 3.69 17.95
C PRO A 131 -1.06 4.68 19.00
N PRO A 132 -2.07 5.50 18.67
CA PRO A 132 -2.78 6.29 19.67
C PRO A 132 -3.50 5.35 20.67
N PRO A 133 -3.83 5.83 21.88
CA PRO A 133 -4.61 5.06 22.85
C PRO A 133 -5.93 4.62 22.19
N ALA A 134 -6.20 3.32 22.26
CA ALA A 134 -7.41 2.72 21.70
C ALA A 134 -8.65 3.41 22.28
N VAL A 135 -9.59 3.82 21.43
CA VAL A 135 -10.96 4.10 21.87
C VAL A 135 -11.46 2.81 22.54
N GLU A 136 -11.80 2.88 23.83
CA GLU A 136 -12.39 1.75 24.54
C GLU A 136 -13.70 1.37 23.87
N LEU A 137 -13.65 0.33 23.04
CA LEU A 137 -14.85 -0.36 22.58
C LEU A 137 -15.58 -0.87 23.83
N ALA A 138 -16.78 -0.36 24.07
CA ALA A 138 -17.61 -0.77 25.20
C ALA A 138 -17.68 -2.30 25.28
N SER A 139 -17.56 -2.84 26.49
CA SER A 139 -17.45 -4.27 26.81
C SER A 139 -18.75 -5.05 26.54
N ALA A 140 -19.26 -4.99 25.32
CA ALA A 140 -20.20 -5.96 24.81
C ALA A 140 -19.44 -7.27 24.54
N GLY A 141 -20.10 -8.41 24.73
CA GLY A 141 -19.49 -9.73 24.52
C GLY A 141 -18.88 -9.91 23.12
N ALA A 142 -18.08 -10.95 22.94
CA ALA A 142 -17.41 -11.21 21.68
C ALA A 142 -18.43 -11.29 20.53
N ARG A 143 -18.21 -10.50 19.48
CA ARG A 143 -19.09 -10.43 18.30
C ARG A 143 -18.32 -10.92 17.08
N VAL A 144 -18.92 -11.84 16.34
CA VAL A 144 -18.44 -12.28 15.02
C VAL A 144 -19.44 -11.81 13.97
N ARG A 145 -18.97 -11.15 12.92
CA ARG A 145 -19.78 -10.70 11.78
C ARG A 145 -19.14 -11.12 10.48
N PHE A 146 -19.91 -11.78 9.63
CA PHE A 146 -19.48 -12.22 8.31
C PHE A 146 -19.79 -11.13 7.28
N TRP A 147 -18.75 -10.57 6.67
CA TRP A 147 -18.88 -9.56 5.62
C TRP A 147 -18.73 -10.15 4.21
N GLY A 148 -18.08 -11.31 4.13
CA GLY A 148 -18.03 -12.15 2.95
C GLY A 148 -17.68 -13.60 3.30
N VAL A 149 -18.34 -14.53 2.61
CA VAL A 149 -18.28 -15.98 2.84
C VAL A 149 -18.14 -16.77 1.55
N ARG A 150 -17.91 -16.10 0.40
CA ARG A 150 -17.63 -16.74 -0.88
C ARG A 150 -16.14 -17.04 -1.02
N GLY A 151 -15.81 -18.18 -1.63
CA GLY A 151 -14.47 -18.47 -2.15
C GLY A 151 -14.35 -18.11 -3.62
N SER A 152 -13.09 -18.06 -4.10
CA SER A 152 -12.63 -17.83 -5.47
C SER A 152 -12.97 -16.46 -6.09
N ILE A 153 -14.25 -16.13 -6.23
CA ILE A 153 -14.67 -14.90 -6.94
C ILE A 153 -15.92 -14.27 -6.29
N PRO A 154 -16.04 -12.93 -6.30
CA PRO A 154 -17.27 -12.28 -5.89
C PRO A 154 -18.39 -12.59 -6.88
N THR A 155 -19.57 -12.91 -6.38
CA THR A 155 -20.72 -13.31 -7.20
C THR A 155 -21.96 -12.51 -6.82
N PRO A 156 -22.05 -11.21 -7.14
CA PRO A 156 -23.24 -10.41 -6.86
C PRO A 156 -24.39 -10.82 -7.79
N GLY A 157 -25.59 -11.04 -7.24
CA GLY A 157 -26.76 -11.38 -8.06
C GLY A 157 -27.98 -11.76 -7.21
N SER A 158 -29.16 -11.72 -7.82
CA SER A 158 -30.41 -12.13 -7.17
C SER A 158 -30.38 -13.59 -6.69
N GLY A 159 -29.66 -14.46 -7.40
CA GLY A 159 -29.46 -15.86 -7.01
C GLY A 159 -28.44 -16.09 -5.89
N THR A 160 -27.67 -15.07 -5.49
CA THR A 160 -26.60 -15.18 -4.48
C THR A 160 -26.78 -14.26 -3.28
N VAL A 161 -27.79 -13.37 -3.32
CA VAL A 161 -28.04 -12.37 -2.28
C VAL A 161 -28.37 -12.96 -0.91
N PHE A 162 -28.94 -14.17 -0.84
CA PHE A 162 -29.33 -14.80 0.43
C PHE A 162 -28.14 -15.01 1.38
N TYR A 163 -27.00 -15.47 0.86
CA TYR A 163 -25.75 -15.64 1.63
C TYR A 163 -24.73 -14.52 1.38
N GLY A 164 -24.95 -13.68 0.36
CA GLY A 164 -24.05 -12.62 -0.05
C GLY A 164 -23.11 -13.01 -1.19
N GLY A 165 -22.63 -11.99 -1.91
CA GLY A 165 -21.73 -12.12 -3.05
C GLY A 165 -20.25 -11.82 -2.75
N ASN A 166 -19.93 -11.39 -1.52
CA ASN A 166 -18.58 -10.99 -1.14
C ASN A 166 -17.70 -12.19 -0.77
N THR A 167 -16.42 -12.09 -1.13
CA THR A 167 -15.37 -13.05 -0.77
C THR A 167 -14.86 -12.87 0.66
N ALA A 168 -14.15 -13.87 1.17
CA ALA A 168 -13.66 -14.04 2.53
C ALA A 168 -13.34 -12.73 3.28
N CYS A 169 -14.16 -12.41 4.28
CA CYS A 169 -13.90 -11.33 5.23
C CYS A 169 -14.79 -11.51 6.46
N VAL A 170 -14.20 -11.71 7.63
CA VAL A 170 -14.91 -11.88 8.90
C VAL A 170 -14.37 -10.88 9.94
N GLU A 171 -15.26 -10.10 10.54
CA GLU A 171 -14.95 -9.22 11.67
C GLU A 171 -15.15 -9.99 12.98
N VAL A 172 -14.16 -9.95 13.86
CA VAL A 172 -14.23 -10.38 15.26
C VAL A 172 -13.97 -9.16 16.14
N ARG A 173 -14.92 -8.83 17.02
CA ARG A 173 -14.72 -7.82 18.06
C ARG A 173 -14.74 -8.49 19.42
N ALA A 174 -13.65 -8.39 20.15
CA ALA A 174 -13.51 -8.92 21.49
C ALA A 174 -12.37 -8.20 22.21
N ASP A 175 -12.44 -8.13 23.55
CA ASP A 175 -11.35 -7.63 24.40
C ASP A 175 -10.77 -6.27 23.95
N GLY A 176 -11.66 -5.37 23.51
CA GLY A 176 -11.31 -4.03 23.02
C GLY A 176 -10.62 -4.00 21.64
N GLN A 177 -10.57 -5.12 20.91
CA GLN A 177 -9.92 -5.22 19.60
C GLN A 177 -10.94 -5.36 18.47
N ILE A 178 -10.58 -4.84 17.29
CA ILE A 178 -11.22 -5.16 16.01
C ILE A 178 -10.24 -5.99 15.21
N VAL A 179 -10.58 -7.28 15.04
CA VAL A 179 -9.79 -8.22 14.24
C VAL A 179 -10.55 -8.57 12.97
N VAL A 180 -9.91 -8.44 11.83
CA VAL A 180 -10.46 -8.81 10.53
C VAL A 180 -9.71 -10.03 10.03
N LEU A 181 -10.44 -11.08 9.68
CA LEU A 181 -9.90 -12.31 9.13
C LEU A 181 -10.12 -12.27 7.62
N ASP A 182 -9.02 -12.22 6.88
CA ASP A 182 -8.92 -11.94 5.43
C ASP A 182 -9.50 -10.59 4.97
N ALA A 183 -8.90 -10.09 3.89
CA ALA A 183 -9.24 -8.82 3.24
C ALA A 183 -9.83 -9.04 1.83
N GLY A 184 -10.72 -10.03 1.68
CA GLY A 184 -11.52 -10.22 0.48
C GLY A 184 -12.49 -9.07 0.22
N THR A 185 -13.33 -9.18 -0.80
CA THR A 185 -14.24 -8.09 -1.21
C THR A 185 -15.22 -7.66 -0.11
N GLY A 186 -15.48 -8.51 0.90
CA GLY A 186 -16.28 -8.15 2.07
C GLY A 186 -15.65 -7.04 2.93
N ILE A 187 -14.35 -6.80 2.84
CA ILE A 187 -13.68 -5.76 3.63
C ILE A 187 -14.13 -4.34 3.24
N ARG A 188 -14.60 -4.14 2.00
CA ARG A 188 -15.09 -2.83 1.52
C ARG A 188 -16.33 -2.36 2.30
N PRO A 189 -17.45 -3.11 2.35
CA PRO A 189 -18.59 -2.72 3.17
C PRO A 189 -18.29 -2.71 4.67
N LEU A 190 -17.37 -3.56 5.16
CA LEU A 190 -16.87 -3.45 6.54
C LEU A 190 -16.23 -2.09 6.80
N GLY A 191 -15.33 -1.64 5.91
CA GLY A 191 -14.68 -0.34 6.03
C GLY A 191 -15.67 0.82 6.05
N GLN A 192 -16.71 0.77 5.22
CA GLN A 192 -17.80 1.76 5.23
C GLN A 192 -18.56 1.76 6.56
N ALA A 193 -18.86 0.58 7.10
CA ALA A 193 -19.54 0.46 8.40
C ALA A 193 -18.67 0.96 9.56
N LEU A 194 -17.36 0.71 9.54
CA LEU A 194 -16.44 1.24 10.54
C LEU A 194 -16.37 2.77 10.49
N LEU A 195 -16.27 3.37 9.30
CA LEU A 195 -16.29 4.83 9.17
C LEU A 195 -17.60 5.44 9.68
N ALA A 196 -18.75 4.80 9.41
CA ALA A 196 -20.03 5.28 9.91
C ALA A 196 -20.17 5.13 11.43
N GLU A 197 -19.57 4.09 12.02
CA GLU A 197 -19.62 3.83 13.46
C GLU A 197 -18.69 4.74 14.27
N PHE A 198 -17.46 4.92 13.80
CA PHE A 198 -16.44 5.71 14.49
C PHE A 198 -16.47 7.19 14.13
N ASP A 199 -17.14 7.56 13.03
CA ASP A 199 -17.28 8.92 12.54
C ASP A 199 -15.90 9.60 12.40
N HIS A 200 -15.59 10.61 13.21
CA HIS A 200 -14.31 11.31 13.22
C HIS A 200 -13.25 10.71 14.15
N GLN A 201 -13.57 9.64 14.88
CA GLN A 201 -12.65 9.01 15.83
C GLN A 201 -11.66 8.06 15.13
N PRO A 202 -10.39 8.00 15.57
CA PRO A 202 -9.42 7.05 15.07
C PRO A 202 -9.87 5.59 15.21
N ILE A 203 -9.69 4.80 14.15
CA ILE A 203 -9.95 3.36 14.12
C ILE A 203 -8.63 2.61 14.24
N SER A 204 -8.55 1.64 15.15
CA SER A 204 -7.45 0.67 15.20
C SER A 204 -7.96 -0.72 14.82
N VAL A 205 -7.35 -1.33 13.81
CA VAL A 205 -7.76 -2.64 13.28
C VAL A 205 -6.54 -3.51 13.00
N SER A 206 -6.66 -4.81 13.31
CA SER A 206 -5.68 -5.82 12.93
C SER A 206 -6.31 -6.78 11.91
N ILE A 207 -5.67 -6.95 10.77
CA ILE A 207 -6.09 -7.82 9.66
C ILE A 207 -5.18 -9.05 9.68
N LEU A 208 -5.73 -10.24 9.90
CA LEU A 208 -5.02 -11.51 9.82
C LEU A 208 -5.33 -12.16 8.48
N ILE A 209 -4.32 -12.25 7.62
CA ILE A 209 -4.41 -12.86 6.29
C ILE A 209 -4.07 -14.36 6.42
N THR A 210 -5.00 -15.23 6.03
CA THR A 210 -4.79 -16.69 6.05
C THR A 210 -3.78 -17.12 5.00
N HIS A 211 -3.95 -16.60 3.78
CA HIS A 211 -3.06 -16.75 2.65
C HIS A 211 -3.37 -15.69 1.59
N THR A 212 -2.56 -15.65 0.53
CA THR A 212 -2.58 -14.54 -0.44
C THR A 212 -3.24 -14.90 -1.77
N HIS A 213 -4.17 -15.86 -1.79
CA HIS A 213 -5.04 -15.98 -2.97
C HIS A 213 -5.90 -14.73 -3.11
N TRP A 214 -6.25 -14.42 -4.36
CA TRP A 214 -6.84 -13.13 -4.74
C TRP A 214 -8.10 -12.81 -3.94
N ASP A 215 -8.97 -13.80 -3.74
CA ASP A 215 -10.22 -13.65 -3.01
C ASP A 215 -10.07 -13.33 -1.51
N HIS A 216 -8.89 -13.49 -0.95
CA HIS A 216 -8.54 -13.16 0.44
C HIS A 216 -7.85 -11.80 0.60
N ILE A 217 -7.40 -11.16 -0.48
CA ILE A 217 -6.64 -9.89 -0.41
C ILE A 217 -7.17 -8.77 -1.33
N GLN A 218 -7.92 -9.11 -2.38
CA GLN A 218 -8.36 -8.19 -3.44
C GLN A 218 -9.22 -7.02 -2.93
N GLY A 219 -9.82 -7.14 -1.75
CA GLY A 219 -10.64 -6.09 -1.17
C GLY A 219 -9.83 -5.01 -0.44
N PHE A 220 -8.60 -5.30 -0.01
CA PHE A 220 -7.77 -4.37 0.75
C PHE A 220 -7.60 -2.99 0.09
N PRO A 221 -7.36 -2.87 -1.23
CA PRO A 221 -7.26 -1.56 -1.88
C PRO A 221 -8.54 -0.71 -1.73
N PHE A 222 -9.69 -1.32 -1.43
CA PHE A 222 -10.96 -0.65 -1.21
C PHE A 222 -11.32 -0.49 0.27
N PHE A 223 -10.41 -0.78 1.19
CA PHE A 223 -10.61 -0.59 2.63
C PHE A 223 -10.36 0.87 3.01
N ALA A 224 -11.41 1.68 2.89
CA ALA A 224 -11.37 3.13 3.13
C ALA A 224 -10.67 3.57 4.43
N PRO A 225 -10.80 2.88 5.58
CA PRO A 225 -10.08 3.24 6.80
C PRO A 225 -8.56 3.31 6.65
N ALA A 226 -7.94 2.52 5.76
CA ALA A 226 -6.50 2.54 5.56
C ALA A 226 -5.98 3.84 4.90
N TYR A 227 -6.84 4.66 4.31
CA TYR A 227 -6.47 5.92 3.66
C TYR A 227 -6.52 7.13 4.59
N ASN A 228 -7.02 6.98 5.82
CA ASN A 228 -7.01 8.05 6.82
C ASN A 228 -5.79 7.90 7.73
N ALA A 229 -4.89 8.90 7.70
CA ALA A 229 -3.65 8.92 8.47
C ALA A 229 -3.84 8.83 10.01
N GLN A 230 -5.04 9.12 10.52
CA GLN A 230 -5.35 9.01 11.95
C GLN A 230 -5.67 7.57 12.38
N ASN A 231 -6.08 6.71 11.44
CA ASN A 231 -6.36 5.30 11.72
C ASN A 231 -5.07 4.51 11.85
N HIS A 232 -5.13 3.33 12.44
CA HIS A 232 -4.01 2.42 12.55
C HIS A 232 -4.41 1.05 12.02
N VAL A 233 -3.70 0.57 11.00
CA VAL A 233 -3.99 -0.72 10.34
C VAL A 233 -2.77 -1.62 10.50
N ARG A 234 -2.93 -2.73 11.21
CA ARG A 234 -1.92 -3.79 11.25
C ARG A 234 -2.35 -4.92 10.33
N ILE A 235 -1.47 -5.41 9.48
CA ILE A 235 -1.73 -6.54 8.59
C ILE A 235 -0.71 -7.62 8.92
N LEU A 236 -1.19 -8.78 9.36
CA LEU A 236 -0.37 -9.91 9.75
C LEU A 236 -0.66 -11.09 8.84
N GLY A 237 0.38 -11.80 8.42
CA GLY A 237 0.26 -13.03 7.64
C GLY A 237 1.57 -13.81 7.67
N TYR A 238 1.52 -15.10 7.34
CA TYR A 238 2.72 -15.92 7.33
C TYR A 238 3.68 -15.49 6.21
N GLU A 239 4.99 -15.63 6.47
CA GLU A 239 6.03 -15.42 5.46
C GLU A 239 5.77 -16.30 4.22
N GLY A 240 5.57 -15.66 3.07
CA GLY A 240 5.26 -16.38 1.83
C GLY A 240 6.47 -17.16 1.29
N ALA A 241 6.23 -18.34 0.72
CA ALA A 241 7.29 -19.22 0.20
C ALA A 241 8.09 -18.65 -1.00
N ARG A 242 7.59 -17.61 -1.67
CA ARG A 242 8.22 -17.01 -2.87
C ARG A 242 8.37 -15.48 -2.82
N SER A 243 7.57 -14.79 -2.01
CA SER A 243 7.55 -13.33 -1.92
C SER A 243 7.01 -12.92 -0.56
N SER A 244 7.51 -11.82 -0.03
CA SER A 244 7.04 -11.28 1.24
C SER A 244 5.58 -10.81 1.14
N LEU A 245 4.87 -10.83 2.27
CA LEU A 245 3.51 -10.30 2.38
C LEU A 245 3.45 -8.84 1.90
N HIS A 246 4.46 -8.05 2.26
CA HIS A 246 4.60 -6.67 1.80
C HIS A 246 4.66 -6.58 0.27
N SER A 247 5.49 -7.40 -0.39
CA SER A 247 5.63 -7.39 -1.84
C SER A 247 4.34 -7.81 -2.55
N ILE A 248 3.62 -8.80 -2.01
CA ILE A 248 2.34 -9.25 -2.56
C ILE A 248 1.27 -8.16 -2.46
N LEU A 249 1.13 -7.54 -1.28
CA LEU A 249 0.16 -6.46 -1.05
C LEU A 249 0.52 -5.20 -1.86
N THR A 250 1.81 -4.94 -2.06
CA THR A 250 2.28 -3.88 -2.96
C THR A 250 1.87 -4.18 -4.39
N GLY A 251 2.17 -5.39 -4.89
CA GLY A 251 1.90 -5.81 -6.27
C GLY A 251 0.43 -5.75 -6.67
N GLN A 252 -0.50 -6.12 -5.79
CA GLN A 252 -1.94 -5.98 -6.10
C GLN A 252 -2.40 -4.52 -6.21
N MET A 253 -1.65 -3.58 -5.62
CA MET A 253 -1.92 -2.15 -5.66
C MET A 253 -1.04 -1.42 -6.67
N GLU A 254 -0.20 -2.15 -7.44
CA GLU A 254 0.63 -1.56 -8.48
C GLU A 254 -0.22 -1.13 -9.67
N ASN A 255 0.25 -0.10 -10.37
CA ASN A 255 -0.30 0.28 -11.67
C ASN A 255 0.07 -0.82 -12.69
N PRO A 256 -0.83 -1.26 -13.60
CA PRO A 256 -2.14 -0.71 -13.99
C PRO A 256 -3.35 -1.23 -13.19
N TYR A 257 -3.13 -2.06 -12.17
CA TYR A 257 -4.20 -2.76 -11.47
C TYR A 257 -4.99 -1.86 -10.51
N PHE A 258 -4.32 -0.90 -9.88
CA PHE A 258 -4.95 0.03 -8.94
C PHE A 258 -4.32 1.44 -8.99
N PRO A 259 -5.10 2.52 -8.82
CA PRO A 259 -4.60 3.89 -8.99
C PRO A 259 -3.78 4.41 -7.81
N ILE A 260 -3.80 3.74 -6.66
CA ILE A 260 -3.08 4.15 -5.45
C ILE A 260 -2.22 2.98 -4.97
N GLY A 261 -0.90 3.08 -5.15
CA GLY A 261 0.03 2.11 -4.61
C GLY A 261 0.11 2.16 -3.09
N LEU A 262 0.48 1.04 -2.46
CA LEU A 262 0.63 0.93 -1.01
C LEU A 262 1.56 2.01 -0.42
N ARG A 263 2.65 2.35 -1.11
CA ARG A 263 3.60 3.41 -0.70
C ARG A 263 3.01 4.83 -0.72
N GLN A 264 1.89 5.03 -1.41
CA GLN A 264 1.18 6.32 -1.48
C GLN A 264 0.14 6.45 -0.38
N MET A 265 -0.16 5.37 0.35
CA MET A 265 -1.03 5.41 1.51
C MET A 265 -0.34 6.14 2.66
N PRO A 266 -1.09 6.69 3.63
CA PRO A 266 -0.48 7.25 4.83
C PRO A 266 0.39 6.20 5.52
N GLY A 267 1.43 6.63 6.23
CA GLY A 267 2.38 5.73 6.90
C GLY A 267 1.79 4.98 8.11
N ASN A 268 0.47 4.79 8.15
CA ASN A 268 -0.31 4.25 9.26
C ASN A 268 -0.63 2.75 9.13
N ILE A 269 -0.02 2.09 8.14
CA ILE A 269 -0.18 0.67 7.85
C ILE A 269 1.11 -0.04 8.26
N ALA A 270 1.02 -0.95 9.23
CA ALA A 270 2.10 -1.85 9.61
C ALA A 270 1.84 -3.23 8.99
N ILE A 271 2.80 -3.74 8.22
CA ILE A 271 2.74 -5.09 7.66
C ILE A 271 3.76 -5.96 8.40
N GLU A 272 3.28 -7.03 9.02
CA GLU A 272 4.06 -7.91 9.89
C GLU A 272 4.01 -9.35 9.36
N GLU A 273 5.18 -9.92 9.11
CA GLU A 273 5.30 -11.33 8.72
C GLU A 273 5.45 -12.20 9.96
N LEU A 274 4.53 -13.14 10.10
CA LEU A 274 4.50 -14.07 11.22
C LEU A 274 5.59 -15.13 11.03
N ARG A 275 6.55 -15.14 11.96
CA ARG A 275 7.58 -16.19 12.08
C ARG A 275 7.14 -17.30 13.04
N ASP A 276 6.41 -16.92 14.09
CA ASP A 276 5.86 -17.80 15.10
C ASP A 276 4.37 -18.02 14.86
N LEU A 277 3.92 -19.27 15.07
CA LEU A 277 2.50 -19.64 15.00
C LEU A 277 1.73 -19.30 16.29
N SER A 278 2.33 -18.53 17.19
CA SER A 278 1.69 -18.07 18.42
C SER A 278 2.09 -16.62 18.67
N PHE A 279 1.10 -15.74 18.75
CA PHE A 279 1.29 -14.30 18.87
C PHE A 279 0.07 -13.67 19.55
N HIS A 280 0.07 -12.34 19.72
CA HIS A 280 -1.02 -11.62 20.36
C HIS A 280 -1.55 -10.50 19.45
N VAL A 281 -2.87 -10.29 19.51
CA VAL A 281 -3.53 -9.09 18.99
C VAL A 281 -4.12 -8.34 20.17
N GLY A 282 -3.41 -7.30 20.64
CA GLY A 282 -3.71 -6.69 21.93
C GLY A 282 -3.71 -7.75 23.05
N PRO A 283 -4.77 -7.84 23.86
CA PRO A 283 -4.88 -8.86 24.91
C PRO A 283 -5.28 -10.26 24.40
N ILE A 284 -5.62 -10.44 23.11
CA ILE A 284 -6.11 -11.70 22.56
C ILE A 284 -4.93 -12.60 22.16
N PRO A 285 -4.71 -13.76 22.81
CA PRO A 285 -3.75 -14.76 22.35
C PRO A 285 -4.27 -15.45 21.09
N VAL A 286 -3.45 -15.44 20.04
CA VAL A 286 -3.74 -16.04 18.74
C VAL A 286 -2.80 -17.20 18.48
N GLN A 287 -3.37 -18.34 18.11
CA GLN A 287 -2.64 -19.51 17.62
C GLN A 287 -2.96 -19.70 16.14
N ALA A 288 -1.91 -19.82 15.32
CA ALA A 288 -2.02 -20.20 13.93
C ALA A 288 -1.67 -21.68 13.73
N ALA A 289 -2.20 -22.28 12.68
CA ALA A 289 -1.82 -23.61 12.24
C ALA A 289 -1.85 -23.70 10.72
N PHE A 290 -0.93 -24.48 10.13
CA PHE A 290 -0.97 -24.74 8.69
C PHE A 290 -2.18 -25.57 8.31
N MET A 291 -2.89 -25.10 7.28
CA MET A 291 -4.04 -25.78 6.70
C MET A 291 -3.59 -26.73 5.58
N ASN A 292 -4.40 -27.76 5.33
CA ASN A 292 -4.20 -28.64 4.20
C ASN A 292 -4.69 -27.94 2.93
N HIS A 293 -3.83 -27.14 2.31
CA HIS A 293 -4.14 -26.33 1.13
C HIS A 293 -2.98 -26.42 0.14
N PRO A 294 -3.20 -26.36 -1.18
CA PRO A 294 -2.13 -26.23 -2.16
C PRO A 294 -1.38 -24.90 -1.99
N GLY A 295 -0.34 -24.90 -1.15
CA GLY A 295 0.47 -23.72 -0.83
C GLY A 295 0.49 -23.40 0.66
N VAL A 296 0.96 -22.21 1.01
CA VAL A 296 0.97 -21.73 2.39
C VAL A 296 -0.42 -21.19 2.72
N CYS A 297 -1.09 -21.80 3.70
CA CYS A 297 -2.34 -21.30 4.27
C CYS A 297 -2.37 -21.53 5.77
N LEU A 298 -2.79 -20.51 6.51
CA LEU A 298 -3.01 -20.58 7.95
C LEU A 298 -4.49 -20.58 8.30
N GLY A 299 -4.84 -21.32 9.34
CA GLY A 299 -6.05 -21.09 10.13
C GLY A 299 -5.67 -20.39 11.43
N TYR A 300 -6.58 -19.57 11.96
CA TYR A 300 -6.37 -18.79 13.17
C TYR A 300 -7.36 -19.20 14.27
N ARG A 301 -6.85 -19.38 15.48
CA ARG A 301 -7.60 -19.55 16.72
C ARG A 301 -7.38 -18.34 17.62
N LEU A 302 -8.43 -17.58 17.87
CA LEU A 302 -8.44 -16.42 18.75
C LEU A 302 -9.05 -16.83 20.09
N ASN A 303 -8.28 -16.74 21.18
CA ASN A 303 -8.76 -17.04 22.52
C ASN A 303 -9.18 -15.74 23.22
N THR A 304 -10.47 -15.43 23.22
CA THR A 304 -11.01 -14.19 23.81
C THR A 304 -11.49 -14.43 25.24
N SER A 305 -11.76 -13.35 26.00
CA SER A 305 -12.34 -13.47 27.35
C SER A 305 -13.72 -14.14 27.38
N GLN A 306 -14.44 -14.14 26.25
CA GLN A 306 -15.81 -14.67 26.13
C GLN A 306 -15.88 -16.03 25.42
N GLY A 307 -14.75 -16.59 25.00
CA GLY A 307 -14.71 -17.86 24.28
C GLY A 307 -13.65 -17.89 23.18
N THR A 308 -13.63 -18.99 22.43
CA THR A 308 -12.67 -19.20 21.34
C THR A 308 -13.35 -19.05 19.98
N VAL A 309 -12.74 -18.28 19.08
CA VAL A 309 -13.14 -18.22 17.66
C VAL A 309 -12.06 -18.92 16.83
N VAL A 310 -12.47 -19.85 15.97
CA VAL A 310 -11.57 -20.53 15.02
C VAL A 310 -12.00 -20.18 13.61
N TYR A 311 -11.05 -19.76 12.79
CA TYR A 311 -11.25 -19.41 11.39
C TYR A 311 -10.30 -20.23 10.52
N MET A 312 -10.89 -21.12 9.71
CA MET A 312 -10.21 -22.07 8.83
C MET A 312 -11.00 -22.11 7.50
N PRO A 313 -10.81 -21.14 6.59
CA PRO A 313 -11.60 -21.06 5.38
C PRO A 313 -11.15 -22.15 4.39
N ASP A 314 -9.99 -21.97 3.75
CA ASP A 314 -9.47 -22.87 2.74
C ASP A 314 -8.76 -24.06 3.38
N HIS A 315 -9.39 -25.22 3.27
CA HIS A 315 -8.88 -26.49 3.79
C HIS A 315 -9.43 -27.67 2.99
N GLU A 316 -8.55 -28.54 2.50
CA GLU A 316 -8.87 -29.80 1.84
C GLU A 316 -8.89 -30.95 2.83
N THR A 317 -9.58 -32.03 2.48
CA THR A 317 -9.49 -33.28 3.25
C THR A 317 -8.12 -33.93 3.03
N PHE A 318 -7.60 -34.61 4.05
CA PHE A 318 -6.34 -35.36 3.94
C PHE A 318 -6.42 -36.58 3.01
N GLN A 319 -7.61 -36.93 2.53
CA GLN A 319 -7.82 -38.01 1.57
C GLN A 319 -7.84 -37.44 0.15
N ARG A 320 -7.00 -38.00 -0.74
CA ARG A 320 -7.13 -37.72 -2.18
C ARG A 320 -8.50 -38.21 -2.64
N LEU A 321 -9.39 -37.27 -3.00
CA LEU A 321 -10.61 -37.60 -3.74
C LEU A 321 -10.18 -38.20 -5.09
N ARG A 322 -10.21 -39.53 -5.20
CA ARG A 322 -10.13 -40.18 -6.51
C ARG A 322 -11.39 -39.77 -7.27
N ALA A 323 -11.24 -38.93 -8.29
CA ALA A 323 -12.29 -38.78 -9.28
C ALA A 323 -12.59 -40.19 -9.81
N GLN A 324 -13.79 -40.71 -9.55
CA GLN A 324 -14.21 -41.95 -10.17
C GLN A 324 -14.28 -41.67 -11.68
N SER A 325 -13.38 -42.27 -12.44
CA SER A 325 -13.49 -42.31 -13.89
C SER A 325 -14.82 -42.99 -14.22
N PRO A 326 -15.61 -42.49 -15.19
CA PRO A 326 -16.85 -43.14 -15.62
C PRO A 326 -16.69 -44.59 -16.13
N SER A 327 -15.45 -45.10 -16.21
CA SER A 327 -15.11 -46.43 -16.68
C SER A 327 -15.14 -47.54 -15.61
N ASP A 328 -15.32 -47.20 -14.33
CA ASP A 328 -15.22 -48.21 -13.25
C ASP A 328 -16.55 -48.92 -12.92
N SER A 329 -17.59 -48.76 -13.73
CA SER A 329 -18.80 -49.57 -13.66
C SER A 329 -18.79 -50.70 -14.69
N ALA A 330 -17.97 -51.73 -14.46
CA ALA A 330 -18.23 -53.05 -15.01
C ALA A 330 -18.73 -53.95 -13.85
N PRO A 331 -19.94 -54.54 -13.94
CA PRO A 331 -20.38 -55.48 -12.92
C PRO A 331 -19.51 -56.74 -13.03
N VAL A 332 -18.90 -57.12 -11.92
CA VAL A 332 -18.31 -58.45 -11.78
C VAL A 332 -19.48 -59.44 -11.73
N ALA A 333 -19.53 -60.34 -12.73
CA ALA A 333 -20.41 -61.50 -12.75
C ALA A 333 -19.91 -62.58 -11.77
#